data_AF-A0A0D9NR09-F1
#
_entry.id   AF-A0A0D9NR09-F1
#
_cell.length_a   1.000
_cell.length_b   1.000
_cell.length_c   1.000
_cell.angle_alpha   90.00
_cell.angle_beta   90.00
_cell.angle_gamma   90.00
#
_symmetry.space_group_name_H-M   'P 1'
#
loop_
_entity.id
_entity.type
_entity.pdbx_description
1 polymer ?
#
loop_
_entity_poly.entity_id
_entity_poly.type
_entity_poly.pdbx_seq_one_letter_code
_entity_poly.pdbx_strand_id
1 'polypeptide(L)'
;MSRYQKMKLGRVIAVAVAVYLLGLVYFMRDHLPTLPTPPSPSPSAAPPPPKSSNVPSSRKVAKVSMLYGPRNSLYERAIQSHERHAARWGYPMLVLRQDIAAGFWNKPTYLLTAVVNELSKPADERIEWMM
;
A
#
# COMPACT_ATOMS: atom_id res chain seq x y z
N MET A 1 4.64 -50.14 4.62
CA MET A 1 5.48 -49.10 3.97
C MET A 1 6.78 -48.95 4.76
N SER A 2 7.93 -49.18 4.14
CA SER A 2 9.22 -49.24 4.84
C SER A 2 9.63 -47.88 5.43
N ARG A 3 10.30 -47.88 6.60
CA ARG A 3 10.81 -46.67 7.27
C ARG A 3 11.68 -45.82 6.33
N TYR A 4 12.39 -46.50 5.42
CA TYR A 4 13.19 -45.91 4.36
C TYR A 4 12.34 -45.14 3.31
N GLN A 5 11.17 -45.67 2.94
CA GLN A 5 10.26 -45.00 2.00
C GLN A 5 9.63 -43.74 2.62
N LYS A 6 9.32 -43.75 3.92
CA LYS A 6 8.81 -42.56 4.63
C LYS A 6 9.85 -41.43 4.68
N MET A 7 11.12 -41.76 4.94
CA MET A 7 12.21 -40.78 4.94
C MET A 7 12.47 -40.19 3.55
N LYS A 8 12.40 -41.02 2.49
CA LYS A 8 12.52 -40.53 1.10
C LYS A 8 11.37 -39.59 0.75
N LEU A 9 10.13 -39.94 1.10
CA LEU A 9 8.96 -39.11 0.82
C LEU A 9 9.02 -37.76 1.56
N GLY A 10 9.40 -37.76 2.84
CA GLY A 10 9.56 -36.52 3.61
C GLY A 10 10.62 -35.58 3.02
N ARG A 11 11.74 -36.13 2.52
CA ARG A 11 12.78 -35.34 1.84
C ARG A 11 12.29 -34.75 0.53
N VAL A 12 11.53 -35.51 -0.26
CA VAL A 12 10.96 -35.02 -1.52
C VAL A 12 9.96 -33.89 -1.27
N ILE A 13 9.09 -34.02 -0.26
CA ILE A 13 8.15 -32.97 0.12
C ILE A 13 8.90 -31.72 0.59
N ALA A 14 9.92 -31.87 1.44
CA ALA A 14 10.71 -30.73 1.91
C ALA A 14 11.40 -29.98 0.76
N VAL A 15 11.97 -30.70 -0.20
CA VAL A 15 12.58 -30.10 -1.40
C VAL A 15 11.53 -29.42 -2.27
N ALA A 16 10.37 -30.04 -2.49
CA ALA A 16 9.28 -29.44 -3.26
C ALA A 16 8.76 -28.15 -2.61
N VAL A 17 8.60 -28.12 -1.28
CA VAL A 17 8.23 -26.92 -0.53
C VAL A 17 9.32 -25.85 -0.64
N ALA A 18 10.60 -26.22 -0.51
CA ALA A 18 11.70 -25.28 -0.67
C ALA A 18 11.74 -24.66 -2.08
N VAL A 19 11.55 -25.47 -3.13
CA VAL A 19 11.49 -25.00 -4.52
C VAL A 19 10.26 -24.11 -4.74
N TYR A 20 9.10 -24.48 -4.20
CA TYR A 20 7.90 -23.65 -4.26
C TYR A 20 8.09 -22.30 -3.57
N LEU A 21 8.67 -22.29 -2.36
CA LEU A 21 8.98 -21.06 -1.64
C LEU A 21 10.02 -20.21 -2.39
N LEU A 22 11.05 -20.83 -2.96
CA LEU A 22 12.05 -20.13 -3.76
C LEU A 22 11.43 -19.52 -5.03
N GLY A 23 10.55 -20.27 -5.71
CA GLY A 23 9.79 -19.78 -6.86
C GLY A 23 8.82 -18.66 -6.50
N LEU A 24 8.16 -18.76 -5.35
CA LEU A 24 7.30 -17.70 -4.82
C LEU A 24 8.12 -16.41 -4.55
N VAL A 25 9.31 -16.55 -3.96
CA VAL A 25 10.22 -15.41 -3.73
C VAL A 25 10.70 -14.81 -5.05
N TYR A 26 11.03 -15.64 -6.04
CA TYR A 26 11.47 -15.15 -7.35
C TYR A 26 10.35 -14.46 -8.13
N PHE A 27 9.15 -15.05 -8.12
CA PHE A 27 7.95 -14.44 -8.69
C PHE A 27 7.62 -13.10 -8.01
N MET A 28 7.79 -12.99 -6.69
CA MET A 28 7.66 -11.72 -5.97
C MET A 28 8.79 -10.73 -6.28
N ARG A 29 10.00 -11.20 -6.61
CA ARG A 29 11.16 -10.37 -6.94
C ARG A 29 10.99 -9.63 -8.27
N ASP A 30 10.47 -10.31 -9.30
CA ASP A 30 10.26 -9.70 -10.62
C ASP A 30 9.09 -8.68 -10.64
N HIS A 31 8.32 -8.62 -9.55
CA HIS A 31 7.28 -7.64 -9.29
C HIS A 31 7.71 -6.53 -8.30
N LEU A 32 8.99 -6.45 -7.94
CA LEU A 32 9.52 -5.26 -7.29
C LEU A 32 9.50 -4.11 -8.30
N PRO A 33 8.86 -2.97 -7.99
CA PRO A 33 8.95 -1.81 -8.87
C PRO A 33 10.42 -1.48 -9.09
N THR A 34 10.82 -1.31 -10.35
CA THR A 34 12.10 -0.66 -10.67
C THR A 34 12.03 0.72 -10.05
N LEU A 35 12.69 0.90 -8.91
CA LEU A 35 12.83 2.21 -8.29
C LEU A 35 13.48 3.11 -9.36
N PRO A 36 12.80 4.18 -9.83
CA PRO A 36 13.51 5.17 -10.62
C PRO A 36 14.69 5.64 -9.76
N THR A 37 15.89 5.64 -10.34
CA THR A 37 17.10 6.19 -9.70
C THR A 37 16.71 7.52 -9.05
N PRO A 38 16.91 7.68 -7.72
CA PRO A 38 16.54 8.91 -7.07
C PRO A 38 17.29 10.06 -7.76
N PRO A 39 16.60 11.13 -8.21
CA PRO A 39 17.30 12.34 -8.59
C PRO A 39 18.16 12.77 -7.39
N SER A 40 19.36 13.28 -7.66
CA SER A 40 20.30 13.79 -6.64
C SER A 40 19.56 14.55 -5.54
N PRO A 41 19.93 14.38 -4.26
CA PRO A 41 19.17 14.87 -3.13
C PRO A 41 19.06 16.39 -3.20
N SER A 42 17.95 16.85 -3.78
CA SER A 42 17.42 18.17 -3.48
C SER A 42 16.86 18.08 -2.05
N PRO A 43 16.98 19.13 -1.22
CA PRO A 43 16.58 19.15 0.19
C PRO A 43 15.06 18.97 0.46
N SER A 44 14.31 18.44 -0.50
CA SER A 44 12.85 18.28 -0.52
C SER A 44 12.43 16.82 -0.78
N ALA A 45 13.21 15.83 -0.33
CA ALA A 45 13.00 14.41 -0.63
C ALA A 45 12.16 13.63 0.42
N ALA A 46 11.59 14.29 1.43
CA ALA A 46 10.50 13.67 2.16
C ALA A 46 9.28 13.62 1.21
N PRO A 47 8.61 12.46 1.01
CA PRO A 47 7.31 12.47 0.36
C PRO A 47 6.45 13.49 1.13
N PRO A 48 5.81 14.45 0.44
CA PRO A 48 5.03 15.45 1.12
C PRO A 48 4.02 14.71 2.00
N PRO A 49 3.87 15.09 3.28
CA PRO A 49 2.82 14.51 4.10
C PRO A 49 1.51 14.61 3.31
N PRO A 50 0.62 13.60 3.41
CA PRO A 50 -0.65 13.63 2.70
C PRO A 50 -1.28 15.01 2.94
N LYS A 51 -1.61 15.72 1.85
CA LYS A 51 -2.16 17.08 1.93
C LYS A 51 -3.44 17.04 2.75
N SER A 52 -3.29 17.32 4.03
CA SER A 52 -4.38 17.56 4.96
C SER A 52 -5.03 18.87 4.54
N SER A 53 -6.27 18.83 4.07
CA SER A 53 -7.09 20.02 4.03
C SER A 53 -7.30 20.48 5.48
N ASN A 54 -6.83 21.69 5.81
CA ASN A 54 -6.92 22.33 7.14
C ASN A 54 -8.35 22.63 7.65
N VAL A 55 -9.34 21.85 7.24
CA VAL A 55 -10.70 21.95 7.76
C VAL A 55 -10.78 21.05 8.99
N PRO A 56 -11.04 21.59 10.20
CA PRO A 56 -11.32 20.78 11.37
C PRO A 56 -12.57 19.95 11.06
N SER A 57 -12.35 18.68 10.75
CA SER A 57 -13.44 17.76 10.48
C SER A 57 -13.94 17.23 11.81
N SER A 58 -15.17 17.58 12.17
CA SER A 58 -15.89 16.84 13.23
C SER A 58 -16.17 15.39 12.85
N ARG A 59 -15.90 15.00 11.59
CA ARG A 59 -16.13 13.67 11.05
C ARG A 59 -14.82 12.90 11.04
N LYS A 60 -14.74 11.90 11.91
CA LYS A 60 -13.58 11.00 12.02
C LYS A 60 -13.57 9.94 10.91
N VAL A 61 -13.76 10.36 9.66
CA VAL A 61 -13.78 9.52 8.46
C VAL A 61 -12.67 9.99 7.52
N ALA A 62 -11.98 9.10 6.85
CA ALA A 62 -11.09 9.41 5.73
C ALA A 62 -11.40 8.51 4.54
N LYS A 63 -11.26 9.03 3.32
CA LYS A 63 -11.35 8.24 2.09
C LYS A 63 -9.96 7.83 1.63
N VAL A 64 -9.74 6.56 1.34
CA VAL A 64 -8.46 5.98 0.92
C VAL A 64 -8.56 5.45 -0.50
N SER A 65 -7.73 5.99 -1.39
CA SER A 65 -7.68 5.59 -2.80
C SER A 65 -6.24 5.41 -3.27
N MET A 66 -6.08 4.94 -4.50
CA MET A 66 -4.78 4.74 -5.15
C MET A 66 -4.86 5.13 -6.62
N LEU A 67 -3.84 5.83 -7.10
CA LEU A 67 -3.62 6.11 -8.51
C LEU A 67 -2.12 6.35 -8.73
N TYR A 68 -1.45 5.38 -9.34
CA TYR A 68 -0.02 5.42 -9.68
C TYR A 68 0.22 4.79 -11.06
N GLY A 69 1.46 4.87 -11.54
CA GLY A 69 1.84 4.42 -12.88
C GLY A 69 1.68 5.51 -13.95
N PRO A 70 1.61 5.14 -15.24
CA PRO A 70 1.46 6.09 -16.33
C PRO A 70 0.23 6.98 -16.15
N ARG A 71 0.39 8.28 -16.42
CA ARG A 71 -0.68 9.27 -16.25
C ARG A 71 -1.88 8.92 -17.14
N ASN A 72 -3.05 8.77 -16.51
CA ASN A 72 -4.31 8.52 -17.20
C ASN A 72 -5.34 9.60 -16.85
N SER A 73 -5.79 10.37 -17.84
CA SER A 73 -6.71 11.49 -17.65
C SER A 73 -8.10 11.10 -17.16
N LEU A 74 -8.58 9.89 -17.46
CA LEU A 74 -9.84 9.38 -16.94
C LEU A 74 -9.74 9.10 -15.44
N TYR A 75 -8.66 8.46 -15.01
CA TYR A 75 -8.45 8.13 -13.60
C TYR A 75 -8.16 9.38 -12.76
N GLU A 76 -7.42 10.36 -13.30
CA GLU A 76 -7.23 11.64 -12.61
C GLU A 76 -8.56 12.37 -12.41
N ARG A 77 -9.46 12.36 -13.39
CA ARG A 77 -10.81 12.93 -13.25
C ARG A 77 -11.65 12.17 -12.22
N ALA A 78 -11.49 10.85 -12.10
CA ALA A 78 -12.14 10.06 -11.07
C ALA A 78 -11.62 10.42 -9.67
N ILE A 79 -10.32 10.60 -9.49
CA ILE A 79 -9.77 11.09 -8.22
C ILE A 79 -10.31 12.49 -7.89
N GLN A 80 -10.35 13.41 -8.87
CA GLN A 80 -10.90 14.76 -8.67
C GLN A 80 -12.39 14.76 -8.29
N SER A 81 -13.20 13.83 -8.80
CA SER A 81 -14.61 13.73 -8.38
C SER A 81 -14.71 13.24 -6.93
N HIS A 82 -13.85 12.31 -6.52
CA HIS A 82 -13.77 11.82 -5.15
C HIS A 82 -13.28 12.89 -4.17
N GLU A 83 -12.29 13.69 -4.56
CA GLU A 83 -11.76 14.82 -3.79
C GLU A 83 -12.84 15.89 -3.60
N ARG A 84 -13.57 16.26 -4.67
CA ARG A 84 -14.72 17.19 -4.57
C ARG A 84 -15.80 16.68 -3.63
N HIS A 85 -16.09 15.38 -3.67
CA HIS A 85 -17.04 14.76 -2.75
C HIS A 85 -16.54 14.82 -1.30
N ALA A 86 -15.28 14.48 -1.06
CA ALA A 86 -14.66 14.53 0.26
C ALA A 86 -14.67 15.94 0.85
N ALA A 87 -14.31 16.94 0.03
CA ALA A 87 -14.37 18.36 0.39
C ALA A 87 -15.79 18.82 0.73
N ARG A 88 -16.79 18.46 -0.09
CA ARG A 88 -18.21 18.78 0.17
C ARG A 88 -18.69 18.27 1.53
N TRP A 89 -18.24 17.09 1.93
CA TRP A 89 -18.64 16.45 3.19
C TRP A 89 -17.61 16.62 4.31
N GLY A 90 -16.59 17.46 4.10
CA GLY A 90 -15.61 17.83 5.11
C GLY A 90 -14.83 16.66 5.69
N TYR A 91 -14.35 15.72 4.86
CA TYR A 91 -13.42 14.67 5.31
C TYR A 91 -12.20 14.59 4.38
N PRO A 92 -11.02 14.16 4.89
CA PRO A 92 -9.81 14.06 4.09
C PRO A 92 -9.85 12.92 3.07
N MET A 93 -9.05 13.07 2.01
CA MET A 93 -8.80 12.02 1.03
C MET A 93 -7.30 11.70 0.98
N LEU A 94 -6.96 10.44 1.23
CA LEU A 94 -5.62 9.87 1.21
C LEU A 94 -5.45 9.11 -0.11
N VAL A 95 -4.56 9.56 -0.99
CA VAL A 95 -4.35 8.91 -2.29
C VAL A 95 -2.92 8.41 -2.41
N LEU A 96 -2.75 7.10 -2.53
CA LEU A 96 -1.46 6.51 -2.87
C LEU A 96 -1.10 6.89 -4.32
N ARG A 97 0.01 7.61 -4.49
CA ARG A 97 0.50 8.08 -5.80
C ARG A 97 1.74 7.33 -6.31
N GLN A 98 2.23 6.37 -5.55
CA GLN A 98 3.46 5.63 -5.82
C GLN A 98 3.19 4.13 -5.74
N ASP A 99 3.93 3.36 -6.53
CA ASP A 99 3.95 1.90 -6.41
C ASP A 99 4.91 1.51 -5.29
N ILE A 100 4.37 0.96 -4.20
CA ILE A 100 5.10 0.69 -2.95
C ILE A 100 5.17 -0.80 -2.60
N ALA A 101 4.43 -1.66 -3.31
CA ALA A 101 4.39 -3.09 -3.02
C ALA A 101 4.08 -3.91 -4.28
N ALA A 102 4.38 -5.20 -4.27
CA ALA A 102 4.15 -6.05 -5.44
C ALA A 102 2.64 -6.23 -5.72
N GLY A 103 2.21 -5.88 -6.93
CA GLY A 103 0.89 -6.17 -7.46
C GLY A 103 -0.26 -5.68 -6.56
N PHE A 104 -1.09 -6.64 -6.11
CA PHE A 104 -2.29 -6.38 -5.31
C PHE A 104 -2.01 -5.83 -3.90
N TRP A 105 -0.77 -5.90 -3.43
CA TRP A 105 -0.40 -5.51 -2.06
C TRP A 105 -0.28 -4.00 -1.83
N ASN A 106 -0.32 -3.18 -2.88
CA ASN A 106 -0.23 -1.72 -2.75
C ASN A 106 -1.27 -1.13 -1.81
N LYS A 107 -2.56 -1.38 -2.07
CA LYS A 107 -3.65 -0.79 -1.27
C LYS A 107 -3.63 -1.30 0.19
N PRO A 108 -3.49 -2.62 0.46
CA PRO A 108 -3.36 -3.11 1.83
C PRO A 108 -2.17 -2.51 2.59
N THR A 109 -0.98 -2.43 1.96
CA THR A 109 0.20 -1.83 2.58
C THR A 109 -0.03 -0.36 2.91
N TYR A 110 -0.59 0.41 1.96
CA TYR A 110 -0.89 1.82 2.18
C TYR A 110 -1.94 2.05 3.27
N LEU A 111 -2.98 1.21 3.30
CA LEU A 111 -4.01 1.27 4.33
C LEU A 111 -3.43 0.97 5.72
N LEU A 112 -2.55 -0.03 5.82
CA LEU A 112 -1.85 -0.33 7.08
C LEU A 112 -1.00 0.86 7.53
N THR A 113 -0.25 1.50 6.63
CA THR A 113 0.49 2.73 6.94
C THR A 113 -0.44 3.83 7.45
N ALA A 114 -1.60 4.03 6.81
CA ALA A 114 -2.58 5.01 7.26
C ALA A 114 -3.07 4.70 8.68
N VAL A 115 -3.41 3.44 8.98
CA VAL A 115 -3.84 3.01 10.32
C VAL A 115 -2.75 3.26 11.36
N VAL A 116 -1.50 2.87 11.08
CA VAL A 116 -0.37 3.10 12.01
C VAL A 116 -0.17 4.60 12.26
N ASN A 117 -0.29 5.43 11.22
CA ASN A 117 -0.19 6.88 11.36
C ASN A 117 -1.31 7.44 12.26
N GLU A 118 -2.56 7.00 12.08
CA GLU A 118 -3.67 7.41 12.96
C GLU A 118 -3.48 6.93 14.41
N LEU A 119 -2.99 5.70 14.60
CA LEU A 119 -2.72 5.16 15.94
C LEU A 119 -1.60 5.92 16.67
N SER A 120 -0.72 6.60 15.93
CA SER A 120 0.33 7.45 16.52
C SER A 120 -0.18 8.80 17.05
N LYS A 121 -1.41 9.22 16.67
CA LYS A 121 -2.03 10.46 17.14
C LYS A 121 -2.74 10.28 18.49
N PRO A 122 -3.04 11.36 19.24
CA PRO A 122 -3.98 11.33 20.36
C PRO A 122 -5.35 10.76 19.94
N ALA A 123 -6.03 10.05 20.85
CA ALA A 123 -7.26 9.30 20.54
C ALA A 123 -8.41 10.18 20.01
N ASP A 124 -8.48 11.41 20.48
CA ASP A 124 -9.46 12.43 20.10
C ASP A 124 -9.20 13.03 18.70
N GLU A 125 -7.95 12.96 18.21
CA GLU A 125 -7.54 13.48 16.90
C GLU A 125 -7.55 12.43 15.77
N ARG A 126 -7.78 11.15 16.09
CA ARG A 126 -7.71 10.05 15.10
C ARG A 126 -8.90 10.05 14.15
N ILE A 127 -8.63 9.63 12.92
CA ILE A 127 -9.66 9.07 12.04
C ILE A 127 -10.10 7.72 12.61
N GLU A 128 -11.42 7.52 12.73
CA GLU A 128 -12.04 6.28 13.23
C GLU A 128 -12.46 5.35 12.09
N TRP A 129 -12.76 5.92 10.91
CA TRP A 129 -13.28 5.16 9.77
C TRP A 129 -12.48 5.47 8.51
N MET A 130 -12.04 4.42 7.81
CA MET A 130 -11.38 4.53 6.51
C MET A 130 -12.26 3.83 5.46
N MET A 131 -12.58 4.56 4.38
CA MET A 131 -13.38 4.08 3.23
C MET A 131 -12.51 3.93 1.98
#